data_AF-A0A358EKI5-F1
#
_entry.id   AF-A0A358EKI5-F1
#
_cell.length_a   1.000
_cell.length_b   1.000
_cell.length_c   1.000
_cell.angle_alpha   90.00
_cell.angle_beta   90.00
_cell.angle_gamma   90.00
#
_symmetry.space_group_name_H-M   'P 1'
#
loop_
_entity.id
_entity.type
_entity.pdbx_description
1 polymer ?
#
loop_
_entity_poly.entity_id
_entity_poly.type
_entity_poly.pdbx_seq_one_letter_code
_entity_poly.pdbx_strand_id
1 'polypeptide(L)'
;MKKITALLVIIQVLNFSISAKEKDEKKEGQKEASSAEQITDAAWSANLKKNYDEVINQTEKCIKLYEKKALKMQKSMSKPVPTGAQGLNKEAVMSKWALNSVGTCYFLQGRAYENMNKPEEALKIYQKLTNTLSFAQCWDPNGWFWKPAIAAKKRIKALESE
;
A
#
# COMPACT_ATOMS: atom_id res chain seq x y z
N MET A 1 51.36 -2.43 -18.75
CA MET A 1 50.18 -2.09 -19.58
C MET A 1 49.06 -3.13 -19.51
N LYS A 2 49.30 -4.44 -19.73
CA LYS A 2 48.23 -5.48 -19.70
C LYS A 2 47.40 -5.58 -18.39
N LYS A 3 47.99 -5.34 -17.21
CA LYS A 3 47.28 -5.41 -15.91
C LYS A 3 46.27 -4.26 -15.70
N ILE A 4 46.53 -3.08 -16.25
CA ILE A 4 45.63 -1.91 -16.13
C ILE A 4 44.39 -2.10 -17.01
N THR A 5 44.57 -2.67 -18.22
CA THR A 5 43.46 -2.99 -19.13
C THR A 5 42.53 -4.06 -18.55
N ALA A 6 43.05 -5.08 -17.88
CA ALA A 6 42.24 -6.12 -17.25
C ALA A 6 41.36 -5.60 -16.10
N LEU A 7 41.88 -4.69 -15.27
CA LEU A 7 41.13 -4.10 -14.16
C LEU A 7 39.97 -3.22 -14.66
N LEU A 8 40.20 -2.45 -15.73
CA LEU A 8 39.20 -1.56 -16.32
C LEU A 8 38.02 -2.33 -16.94
N VAL A 9 38.30 -3.47 -17.57
CA VAL A 9 37.27 -4.39 -18.10
C VAL A 9 36.41 -4.99 -16.99
N ILE A 10 37.01 -5.38 -15.86
CA ILE A 10 36.26 -5.94 -14.71
C ILE A 10 35.28 -4.91 -14.13
N ILE A 11 35.72 -3.65 -13.96
CA ILE A 11 34.86 -2.57 -13.45
C ILE A 11 33.67 -2.32 -14.41
N GLN A 12 33.90 -2.35 -15.73
CA GLN A 12 32.84 -2.17 -16.72
C GLN A 12 31.81 -3.30 -16.68
N VAL A 13 32.24 -4.56 -16.55
CA VAL A 13 31.35 -5.73 -16.46
C VAL A 13 30.51 -5.71 -15.17
N LEU A 14 31.12 -5.30 -14.05
CA LEU A 14 30.42 -5.13 -12.78
C LEU A 14 29.32 -4.05 -12.87
N ASN A 15 29.63 -2.88 -13.43
CA ASN A 15 28.65 -1.80 -13.61
C ASN A 15 27.48 -2.21 -14.51
N PHE A 16 27.74 -2.95 -15.60
CA PHE A 16 26.70 -3.46 -16.48
C PHE A 16 25.75 -4.44 -15.76
N SER A 17 26.32 -5.35 -14.95
CA SER A 17 25.56 -6.36 -14.21
C SER A 17 24.65 -5.73 -13.16
N ILE A 18 25.12 -4.69 -12.46
CA ILE A 18 24.31 -3.91 -11.51
C ILE A 18 23.14 -3.24 -12.23
N SER A 19 23.41 -2.57 -13.36
CA SER A 19 22.37 -1.88 -14.13
C SER A 19 21.27 -2.83 -14.65
N ALA A 20 21.65 -4.04 -15.08
CA ALA A 20 20.68 -5.05 -15.50
C ALA A 20 19.76 -5.48 -14.35
N LYS A 21 20.35 -5.78 -13.18
CA LYS A 21 19.58 -6.17 -11.99
C LYS A 21 18.59 -5.09 -11.54
N GLU A 22 19.00 -3.83 -11.54
CA GLU A 22 18.10 -2.71 -11.20
C GLU A 22 16.92 -2.58 -12.16
N LYS A 23 17.13 -2.83 -13.46
CA LYS A 23 16.05 -2.81 -14.46
C LYS A 23 15.03 -3.90 -14.21
N ASP A 24 15.49 -5.11 -13.85
CA ASP A 24 14.59 -6.23 -13.57
C ASP A 24 13.82 -6.03 -12.27
N GLU A 25 14.48 -5.54 -11.20
CA GLU A 25 13.81 -5.20 -9.95
C GLU A 25 12.75 -4.10 -10.14
N LYS A 26 13.02 -3.09 -10.99
CA LYS A 26 12.04 -2.06 -11.34
C LYS A 26 10.82 -2.64 -12.06
N LYS A 27 11.02 -3.54 -13.02
CA LYS A 27 9.93 -4.20 -13.75
C LYS A 27 9.07 -5.06 -12.83
N GLU A 28 9.69 -5.85 -11.97
CA GLU A 28 8.96 -6.68 -11.01
C GLU A 28 8.17 -5.81 -10.02
N GLY A 29 8.77 -4.74 -9.50
CA GLY A 29 8.09 -3.80 -8.62
C GLY A 29 6.89 -3.11 -9.27
N GLN A 30 6.94 -2.80 -10.57
CA GLN A 30 5.80 -2.26 -11.31
C GLN A 30 4.67 -3.29 -11.47
N LYS A 31 5.02 -4.54 -11.78
CA LYS A 31 4.05 -5.64 -11.90
C LYS A 31 3.34 -5.91 -10.57
N GLU A 32 4.08 -5.93 -9.47
CA GLU A 32 3.51 -6.06 -8.13
C GLU A 32 2.61 -4.90 -7.77
N ALA A 33 3.00 -3.66 -8.09
CA ALA A 33 2.19 -2.47 -7.85
C ALA A 33 0.83 -2.56 -8.57
N SER A 34 0.85 -2.93 -9.85
CA SER A 34 -0.37 -3.15 -10.64
C SER A 34 -1.23 -4.26 -10.05
N SER A 35 -0.63 -5.38 -9.63
CA SER A 35 -1.36 -6.47 -8.96
C SER A 35 -1.99 -6.03 -7.63
N ALA A 36 -1.28 -5.24 -6.81
CA ALA A 36 -1.81 -4.72 -5.55
C ALA A 36 -2.99 -3.76 -5.75
N GLU A 37 -2.91 -2.89 -6.77
CA GLU A 37 -3.99 -2.00 -7.18
C GLU A 37 -5.23 -2.79 -7.63
N GLN A 38 -5.06 -3.76 -8.53
CA GLN A 38 -6.16 -4.61 -9.01
C GLN A 38 -6.88 -5.36 -7.89
N ILE A 39 -6.15 -5.89 -6.91
CA ILE A 39 -6.75 -6.56 -5.74
C ILE A 39 -7.51 -5.56 -4.87
N THR A 40 -6.98 -4.34 -4.69
CA THR A 40 -7.63 -3.28 -3.92
C THR A 40 -8.92 -2.80 -4.62
N ASP A 41 -8.90 -2.66 -5.95
CA ASP A 41 -10.08 -2.30 -6.74
C ASP A 41 -11.16 -3.38 -6.71
N ALA A 42 -10.76 -4.66 -6.69
CA ALA A 42 -11.68 -5.78 -6.50
C ALA A 42 -12.35 -5.71 -5.11
N ALA A 43 -11.59 -5.39 -4.05
CA ALA A 43 -12.14 -5.20 -2.71
C ALA A 43 -13.12 -4.02 -2.65
N TRP A 44 -12.82 -2.88 -3.29
CA TRP A 44 -13.75 -1.76 -3.41
C TRP A 44 -15.04 -2.15 -4.14
N SER A 45 -14.89 -2.84 -5.26
CA SER A 45 -16.01 -3.31 -6.07
C SER A 45 -16.92 -4.26 -5.27
N ALA A 46 -16.32 -5.16 -4.48
CA ALA A 46 -17.06 -6.05 -3.58
C ALA A 46 -17.78 -5.27 -2.47
N ASN A 47 -17.12 -4.28 -1.86
CA ASN A 47 -17.70 -3.42 -0.82
C ASN A 47 -18.90 -2.63 -1.35
N LEU A 48 -18.82 -2.06 -2.55
CA LEU A 48 -19.95 -1.36 -3.20
C LEU A 48 -21.14 -2.30 -3.44
N LYS A 49 -20.88 -3.57 -3.72
CA LYS A 49 -21.89 -4.63 -3.87
C LYS A 49 -22.35 -5.22 -2.54
N LYS A 50 -21.84 -4.75 -1.40
CA LYS A 50 -22.06 -5.30 -0.06
C LYS A 50 -21.70 -6.80 0.07
N ASN A 51 -20.83 -7.29 -0.80
CA ASN A 51 -20.30 -8.65 -0.71
C ASN A 51 -19.10 -8.65 0.25
N TYR A 52 -19.39 -8.65 1.55
CA TYR A 52 -18.37 -8.45 2.58
C TYR A 52 -17.41 -9.63 2.70
N ASP A 53 -17.85 -10.86 2.44
CA ASP A 53 -16.96 -12.03 2.39
C ASP A 53 -15.89 -11.85 1.29
N GLU A 54 -16.29 -11.34 0.14
CA GLU A 54 -15.33 -11.06 -0.94
C GLU A 54 -14.41 -9.87 -0.61
N VAL A 55 -14.89 -8.87 0.15
CA VAL A 55 -14.00 -7.82 0.70
C VAL A 55 -12.94 -8.46 1.58
N ILE A 56 -13.31 -9.36 2.50
CA ILE A 56 -12.36 -10.07 3.36
C ILE A 56 -11.35 -10.86 2.50
N ASN A 57 -11.82 -11.67 1.55
CA ASN A 57 -10.93 -12.46 0.68
C ASN A 57 -9.89 -11.62 -0.05
N GLN A 58 -10.31 -10.54 -0.72
CA GLN A 58 -9.40 -9.69 -1.48
C GLN A 58 -8.45 -8.91 -0.57
N THR A 59 -8.94 -8.39 0.54
CA THR A 59 -8.09 -7.64 1.49
C THR A 59 -7.04 -8.55 2.13
N GLU A 60 -7.42 -9.75 2.58
CA GLU A 60 -6.48 -10.75 3.11
C GLU A 60 -5.42 -11.14 2.08
N LYS A 61 -5.82 -11.33 0.81
CA LYS A 61 -4.88 -11.60 -0.28
C LYS A 61 -3.87 -10.46 -0.45
N CYS A 62 -4.32 -9.20 -0.49
CA CYS A 62 -3.42 -8.04 -0.61
C CYS A 62 -2.47 -7.95 0.59
N ILE A 63 -3.00 -8.10 1.81
CA ILE A 63 -2.23 -8.03 3.05
C ILE A 63 -1.16 -9.13 3.06
N LYS A 64 -1.54 -10.39 2.78
CA LYS A 64 -0.63 -11.54 2.74
C LYS A 64 0.53 -11.34 1.78
N LEU A 65 0.27 -10.78 0.60
CA LEU A 65 1.28 -10.57 -0.42
C LEU A 65 2.21 -9.39 -0.09
N TYR A 66 1.67 -8.30 0.47
CA TYR A 66 2.37 -7.01 0.44
C TYR A 66 2.59 -6.33 1.80
N GLU A 67 2.08 -6.86 2.93
CA GLU A 67 2.20 -6.22 4.25
C GLU A 67 3.68 -5.95 4.62
N LYS A 68 4.57 -6.93 4.42
CA LYS A 68 6.00 -6.76 4.72
C LYS A 68 6.61 -5.57 3.98
N LYS A 69 6.21 -5.35 2.73
CA LYS A 69 6.68 -4.24 1.89
C LYS A 69 6.03 -2.92 2.29
N ALA A 70 4.73 -2.93 2.60
CA ALA A 70 4.00 -1.80 3.14
C ALA A 70 4.65 -1.27 4.44
N LEU A 71 4.98 -2.16 5.37
CA LEU A 71 5.68 -1.82 6.62
C LEU A 71 7.07 -1.25 6.36
N LYS A 72 7.82 -1.79 5.38
CA LYS A 72 9.13 -1.23 4.99
C LYS A 72 8.98 0.18 4.42
N MET A 73 7.99 0.42 3.57
CA MET A 73 7.70 1.73 3.01
C MET A 73 7.32 2.73 4.11
N GLN A 74 6.40 2.38 5.02
CA GLN A 74 6.05 3.22 6.17
C GLN A 74 7.29 3.59 6.99
N LYS A 75 8.13 2.61 7.35
CA LYS A 75 9.34 2.84 8.16
C LYS A 75 10.37 3.74 7.49
N SER A 76 10.40 3.79 6.17
CA SER A 76 11.29 4.68 5.40
C SER A 76 10.83 6.15 5.39
N MET A 77 9.67 6.45 5.98
CA MET A 77 9.05 7.76 5.98
C MET A 77 8.99 8.32 7.40
N SER A 78 9.28 9.62 7.55
CA SER A 78 9.05 10.34 8.81
C SER A 78 7.68 11.06 8.84
N LYS A 79 7.10 11.29 7.66
CA LYS A 79 5.81 11.95 7.45
C LYS A 79 5.14 11.41 6.18
N PRO A 80 3.80 11.48 6.07
CA PRO A 80 3.11 11.13 4.83
C PRO A 80 3.54 12.07 3.71
N VAL A 81 3.35 11.64 2.45
CA VAL A 81 3.62 12.50 1.30
C VAL A 81 2.63 13.67 1.37
N PRO A 82 3.09 14.94 1.34
CA PRO A 82 2.18 16.07 1.35
C PRO A 82 1.25 16.02 0.14
N THR A 83 -0.04 15.97 0.39
CA THR A 83 -1.08 16.07 -0.64
C THR A 83 -1.89 17.33 -0.39
N GLY A 84 -2.15 18.07 -1.46
CA GLY A 84 -3.03 19.23 -1.49
C GLY A 84 -4.28 18.93 -2.34
N ALA A 85 -4.99 19.99 -2.72
CA ALA A 85 -6.08 19.88 -3.68
C ALA A 85 -5.56 19.37 -5.05
N GLN A 86 -6.45 18.74 -5.83
CA GLN A 86 -6.18 18.22 -7.19
C GLN A 86 -5.00 17.23 -7.30
N GLY A 87 -4.66 16.50 -6.24
CA GLY A 87 -3.68 15.40 -6.33
C GLY A 87 -2.22 15.84 -6.41
N LEU A 88 -1.85 16.97 -5.79
CA LEU A 88 -0.44 17.36 -5.62
C LEU A 88 0.43 16.17 -5.18
N ASN A 89 1.61 16.03 -5.80
CA ASN A 89 2.56 14.94 -5.54
C ASN A 89 2.03 13.53 -5.86
N LYS A 90 1.08 13.40 -6.81
CA LYS A 90 0.48 12.11 -7.22
C LYS A 90 1.50 11.00 -7.41
N GLU A 91 2.53 11.21 -8.22
CA GLU A 91 3.54 10.18 -8.48
C GLU A 91 4.30 9.75 -7.22
N ALA A 92 4.65 10.71 -6.35
CA ALA A 92 5.33 10.41 -5.09
C ALA A 92 4.42 9.61 -4.15
N VAL A 93 3.11 9.91 -4.11
CA VAL A 93 2.14 9.09 -3.37
C VAL A 93 2.04 7.70 -3.98
N MET A 94 1.84 7.58 -5.30
CA MET A 94 1.70 6.31 -6.01
C MET A 94 2.97 5.44 -5.90
N SER A 95 4.15 6.04 -5.74
CA SER A 95 5.40 5.31 -5.46
C SER A 95 5.37 4.54 -4.14
N LYS A 96 4.46 4.88 -3.22
CA LYS A 96 4.19 4.15 -1.96
C LYS A 96 3.11 3.09 -2.13
N TRP A 97 3.04 2.47 -3.31
CA TRP A 97 1.97 1.56 -3.72
C TRP A 97 1.62 0.51 -2.67
N ALA A 98 2.60 -0.21 -2.10
CA ALA A 98 2.32 -1.29 -1.14
C ALA A 98 1.70 -0.75 0.15
N LEU A 99 2.24 0.36 0.65
CA LEU A 99 1.70 1.07 1.81
C LEU A 99 0.25 1.51 1.56
N ASN A 100 -0.01 2.09 0.39
CA ASN A 100 -1.31 2.64 0.04
C ASN A 100 -2.36 1.53 -0.16
N SER A 101 -2.05 0.48 -0.93
CA SER A 101 -2.94 -0.66 -1.16
C SER A 101 -3.24 -1.41 0.14
N VAL A 102 -2.22 -1.81 0.91
CA VAL A 102 -2.43 -2.56 2.16
C VAL A 102 -3.15 -1.69 3.21
N GLY A 103 -2.80 -0.41 3.32
CA GLY A 103 -3.49 0.51 4.23
C GLY A 103 -4.96 0.70 3.88
N THR A 104 -5.29 0.76 2.59
CA THR A 104 -6.68 0.80 2.10
C THR A 104 -7.40 -0.51 2.34
N CYS A 105 -6.75 -1.65 2.11
CA CYS A 105 -7.30 -2.97 2.39
C CYS A 105 -7.63 -3.16 3.87
N TYR A 106 -6.80 -2.74 4.81
CA TYR A 106 -7.18 -2.78 6.23
C TYR A 106 -8.43 -1.94 6.51
N PHE A 107 -8.54 -0.74 5.91
CA PHE A 107 -9.75 0.07 6.11
C PHE A 107 -11.00 -0.65 5.58
N LEU A 108 -10.94 -1.21 4.37
CA LEU A 108 -12.04 -1.98 3.78
C LEU A 108 -12.40 -3.22 4.59
N GLN A 109 -11.39 -3.94 5.09
CA GLN A 109 -11.59 -5.13 5.93
C GLN A 109 -12.30 -4.77 7.24
N GLY A 110 -11.91 -3.67 7.89
CA GLY A 110 -12.62 -3.15 9.06
C GLY A 110 -14.08 -2.78 8.74
N ARG A 111 -14.32 -2.11 7.60
CA ARG A 111 -15.68 -1.77 7.15
C ARG A 111 -16.53 -3.01 6.91
N ALA A 112 -15.96 -4.05 6.31
CA ALA A 112 -16.65 -5.32 6.10
C ALA A 112 -17.06 -5.94 7.45
N TYR A 113 -16.15 -6.02 8.43
CA TYR A 113 -16.49 -6.52 9.75
C TYR A 113 -17.58 -5.71 10.45
N GLU A 114 -17.56 -4.37 10.39
CA GLU A 114 -18.66 -3.55 10.93
C GLU A 114 -20.01 -3.92 10.30
N ASN A 115 -20.06 -4.06 8.97
CA ASN A 115 -21.31 -4.40 8.27
C ASN A 115 -21.75 -5.85 8.48
N MET A 116 -20.87 -6.70 9.00
CA MET A 116 -21.18 -8.08 9.40
C MET A 116 -21.53 -8.19 10.89
N ASN A 117 -21.74 -7.07 11.59
CA ASN A 117 -21.98 -7.00 13.04
C ASN A 117 -20.85 -7.64 13.87
N LYS A 118 -19.60 -7.41 13.45
CA LYS A 118 -18.36 -7.90 14.08
C LYS A 118 -17.49 -6.73 14.56
N PRO A 119 -17.92 -5.99 15.61
CA PRO A 119 -17.27 -4.75 16.02
C PRO A 119 -15.87 -4.97 16.61
N GLU A 120 -15.64 -6.08 17.31
CA GLU A 120 -14.32 -6.40 17.89
C GLU A 120 -13.26 -6.65 16.80
N GLU A 121 -13.62 -7.41 15.77
CA GLU A 121 -12.76 -7.65 14.61
C GLU A 121 -12.51 -6.35 13.83
N ALA A 122 -13.54 -5.52 13.64
CA ALA A 122 -13.40 -4.22 13.02
C ALA A 122 -12.41 -3.33 13.80
N LEU A 123 -12.57 -3.23 15.12
CA LEU A 123 -11.71 -2.45 16.00
C LEU A 123 -10.25 -2.89 15.90
N LYS A 124 -10.00 -4.20 15.97
CA LYS A 124 -8.66 -4.78 15.83
C LYS A 124 -7.99 -4.40 14.51
N ILE A 125 -8.72 -4.49 13.40
CA ILE A 125 -8.19 -4.16 12.08
C ILE A 125 -7.93 -2.65 11.95
N TYR A 126 -8.85 -1.81 12.41
CA TYR A 126 -8.65 -0.36 12.38
C TYR A 126 -7.45 0.07 13.23
N GLN A 127 -7.31 -0.47 14.44
CA GLN A 127 -6.16 -0.20 15.30
C GLN A 127 -4.85 -0.66 14.64
N LYS A 128 -4.84 -1.84 14.00
CA LYS A 128 -3.69 -2.31 13.22
C LYS A 128 -3.32 -1.30 12.14
N LEU A 129 -4.26 -0.81 11.35
CA LEU A 129 -4.03 0.22 10.33
C LEU A 129 -3.45 1.50 10.94
N THR A 130 -4.07 2.04 11.99
CA THR A 130 -3.65 3.31 12.60
C THR A 130 -2.27 3.23 13.24
N ASN A 131 -1.90 2.05 13.76
CA ASN A 131 -0.64 1.85 14.46
C ASN A 131 0.51 1.51 13.51
N THR A 132 0.23 0.89 12.36
CA THR A 132 1.29 0.31 11.52
C THR A 132 1.43 0.93 10.14
N LEU A 133 0.37 1.49 9.55
CA LEU A 133 0.36 2.04 8.18
C LEU A 133 -0.29 3.44 8.14
N SER A 134 0.04 4.27 9.13
CA SER A 134 -0.60 5.57 9.36
C SER A 134 -0.37 6.60 8.25
N PHE A 135 0.60 6.37 7.35
CA PHE A 135 0.92 7.27 6.24
C PHE A 135 0.32 6.83 4.91
N ALA A 136 -0.47 5.76 4.88
CA ALA A 136 -1.17 5.33 3.68
C ALA A 136 -2.08 6.44 3.13
N GLN A 137 -2.15 6.53 1.81
CA GLN A 137 -2.94 7.50 1.06
C GLN A 137 -3.60 6.79 -0.12
N CYS A 138 -4.90 7.00 -0.32
CA CYS A 138 -5.65 6.37 -1.41
C CYS A 138 -6.24 7.45 -2.31
N TRP A 139 -6.14 7.23 -3.62
CA TRP A 139 -6.76 8.12 -4.60
C TRP A 139 -8.28 8.02 -4.50
N ASP A 140 -8.93 9.16 -4.46
CA ASP A 140 -10.37 9.30 -4.63
C ASP A 140 -10.64 9.70 -6.10
N PRO A 141 -11.55 9.02 -6.81
CA PRO A 141 -11.93 9.40 -8.17
C PRO A 141 -12.38 10.87 -8.31
N ASN A 142 -12.83 11.49 -7.23
CA ASN A 142 -13.20 12.91 -7.20
C ASN A 142 -12.01 13.88 -7.17
N GLY A 143 -10.76 13.39 -7.24
CA GLY A 143 -9.59 14.21 -7.52
C GLY A 143 -8.69 14.53 -6.32
N TRP A 144 -8.86 13.85 -5.19
CA TRP A 144 -8.02 14.05 -3.99
C TRP A 144 -7.47 12.73 -3.44
N PHE A 145 -6.47 12.83 -2.57
CA PHE A 145 -6.03 11.69 -1.76
C PHE A 145 -6.66 11.76 -0.38
N TRP A 146 -7.36 10.70 0.02
CA TRP A 146 -7.81 10.53 1.41
C TRP A 146 -6.85 9.62 2.17
N LYS A 147 -6.96 9.60 3.50
CA LYS A 147 -6.05 8.88 4.40
C LYS A 147 -6.80 7.76 5.13
N PRO A 148 -6.56 6.47 4.79
CA PRO A 148 -7.20 5.33 5.45
C PRO A 148 -7.13 5.35 6.97
N ALA A 149 -5.96 5.64 7.54
CA ALA A 149 -5.81 5.70 8.99
C ALA A 149 -6.63 6.81 9.66
N ILE A 150 -6.88 7.94 8.98
CA ILE A 150 -7.74 9.00 9.53
C ILE A 150 -9.20 8.57 9.50
N ALA A 151 -9.65 7.92 8.43
CA ALA A 151 -10.99 7.36 8.35
C ALA A 151 -11.20 6.26 9.40
N ALA A 152 -10.23 5.36 9.58
CA ALA A 152 -10.23 4.32 10.61
C ALA A 152 -10.33 4.90 12.03
N LYS A 153 -9.56 5.95 12.37
CA LYS A 153 -9.67 6.63 13.68
C LYS A 153 -11.07 7.14 13.97
N LYS A 154 -11.81 7.61 12.95
CA LYS A 154 -13.21 8.03 13.12
C LYS A 154 -14.12 6.84 13.40
N ARG A 155 -13.89 5.69 12.77
CA ARG A 155 -14.65 4.46 13.01
C ARG A 155 -14.38 3.87 14.39
N ILE A 156 -13.11 3.80 14.82
CA ILE A 156 -12.72 3.39 16.18
C ILE A 156 -13.52 4.15 17.23
N LYS A 157 -13.52 5.49 17.15
CA LYS A 157 -14.26 6.34 18.08
C LYS A 157 -15.77 6.09 18.08
N ALA A 158 -16.35 5.76 16.93
CA ALA A 158 -17.77 5.45 16.84
C ALA A 158 -18.08 4.11 17.53
N LEU A 159 -17.29 3.07 17.24
CA LEU A 159 -17.46 1.73 17.82
C LEU A 159 -17.21 1.69 19.33
N GLU A 160 -16.32 2.54 19.85
CA GLU A 160 -16.04 2.64 21.29
C GLU A 160 -17.11 3.46 22.05
N SER A 161 -18.01 4.14 21.33
CA SER A 161 -19.08 4.97 21.90
C SER A 161 -20.47 4.34 21.83
N GLU A 162 -20.56 3.15 21.21
CA GLU A 162 -21.76 2.31 21.15
C GLU A 162 -21.88 1.45 22.41
#